data_AF-A0A1W9WW49-F1
#
_entry.id   AF-A0A1W9WW49-F1
#
_cell.length_a   1.000
_cell.length_b   1.000
_cell.length_c   1.000
_cell.angle_alpha   90.00
_cell.angle_beta   90.00
_cell.angle_gamma   90.00
#
_symmetry.space_group_name_H-M   'P 1'
#
loop_
_entity.id
_entity.type
_entity.pdbx_description
1 polymer ?
#
loop_
_entity_poly.entity_id
_entity_poly.type
_entity_poly.pdbx_seq_one_letter_code
_entity_poly.pdbx_strand_id
1 'polypeptide(L)'
;MNILLGIWNTGIISVLDENRKIALFFTGRSHAGENIDSLYQVRDKGKAPPIQICDALSRNSSSQFKTIMANCLTHGRRGFADAAENFPDECRYVIETLAEIYKTDAKSKSEFESSTER
;
A
#
# COMPACT_ATOMS: atom_id res chain seq x y z
N MET A 1 -30.60 -13.38 -9.63
CA MET A 1 -29.52 -12.40 -9.90
C MET A 1 -28.34 -12.75 -9.01
N ASN A 2 -27.32 -13.43 -9.53
CA ASN A 2 -26.14 -13.78 -8.73
C ASN A 2 -25.20 -12.58 -8.73
N ILE A 3 -25.12 -11.88 -7.60
CA ILE A 3 -24.14 -10.81 -7.40
C ILE A 3 -22.81 -11.51 -7.11
N LEU A 4 -21.85 -11.41 -8.02
CA LEU A 4 -20.46 -11.73 -7.72
C LEU A 4 -19.94 -10.67 -6.74
N LEU A 5 -19.96 -10.98 -5.45
CA LEU A 5 -19.32 -10.16 -4.44
C LEU A 5 -17.79 -10.30 -4.62
N GLY A 6 -17.08 -9.18 -4.71
CA GLY A 6 -15.63 -9.16 -4.86
C GLY A 6 -14.92 -9.89 -3.70
N ILE A 7 -13.70 -10.37 -3.98
CA ILE A 7 -12.80 -10.94 -2.98
C ILE A 7 -11.55 -10.07 -2.95
N TRP A 8 -11.16 -9.65 -1.75
CA TRP A 8 -10.01 -8.80 -1.49
C TRP A 8 -9.01 -9.49 -0.58
N ASN A 9 -7.74 -9.07 -0.72
CA ASN A 9 -6.64 -9.55 0.09
C ASN A 9 -6.11 -8.41 0.96
N THR A 10 -5.86 -8.69 2.23
CA THR A 10 -5.17 -7.79 3.16
C THR A 10 -4.04 -8.54 3.83
N GLY A 11 -2.84 -7.99 3.76
CA GLY A 11 -1.67 -8.48 4.50
C GLY A 11 -1.41 -7.60 5.72
N ILE A 12 -1.16 -8.20 6.87
CA ILE A 12 -0.76 -7.50 8.10
C ILE A 12 0.59 -8.04 8.53
N ILE A 13 1.58 -7.16 8.62
CA ILE A 13 2.94 -7.50 9.05
C ILE A 13 3.18 -6.84 10.40
N SER A 14 3.51 -7.66 11.40
CA SER A 14 3.91 -7.19 12.73
C SER A 14 5.37 -7.55 12.98
N VAL A 15 6.15 -6.57 13.41
CA VAL A 15 7.52 -6.76 13.91
C VAL A 15 7.46 -6.62 15.43
N LEU A 16 7.81 -7.69 16.16
CA LEU A 16 7.73 -7.71 17.62
C LEU A 16 9.03 -7.22 18.27
N ASP A 17 10.16 -7.70 17.75
CA ASP A 17 11.53 -7.38 18.13
C ASP A 17 12.45 -7.68 16.93
N GLU A 18 13.74 -7.33 16.99
CA GLU A 18 14.64 -7.21 15.81
C GLU A 18 14.59 -8.40 14.84
N ASN A 19 14.32 -9.61 15.34
CA ASN A 19 14.34 -10.85 14.54
C ASN A 19 12.97 -11.54 14.36
N ARG A 20 11.87 -11.00 14.90
CA ARG A 20 10.56 -11.67 14.85
C ARG A 20 9.54 -10.89 14.04
N LYS A 21 9.23 -11.44 12.86
CA LYS A 21 8.19 -10.95 11.95
C LYS A 21 7.03 -11.94 11.89
N ILE A 22 5.81 -11.45 12.07
CA ILE A 22 4.59 -12.21 11.88
C ILE A 22 3.86 -11.61 10.69
N ALA A 23 3.51 -12.45 9.71
CA ALA A 23 2.69 -12.07 8.57
C ALA A 23 1.35 -12.81 8.63
N LEU A 24 0.25 -12.05 8.57
CA LEU A 24 -1.10 -12.57 8.47
C LEU A 24 -1.69 -12.19 7.12
N PHE A 25 -2.39 -13.11 6.48
CA PHE A 25 -3.07 -12.88 5.21
C PHE A 25 -4.55 -13.15 5.38
N PHE A 26 -5.36 -12.16 5.03
CA PHE A 26 -6.81 -12.20 5.06
C PHE A 26 -7.31 -12.16 3.62
N THR A 27 -7.98 -13.22 3.19
CA THR A 27 -8.67 -13.29 1.90
C THR A 27 -10.16 -13.40 2.18
N GLY A 28 -10.96 -12.45 1.70
CA GLY A 28 -12.38 -12.46 1.99
C GLY A 28 -13.13 -11.29 1.38
N ARG A 29 -14.33 -11.02 1.93
CA ARG A 29 -15.19 -9.93 1.48
C ARG A 29 -14.89 -8.58 2.13
N SER A 30 -14.03 -8.56 3.13
CA SER A 30 -13.66 -7.33 3.80
C SER A 30 -12.54 -6.62 3.06
N HIS A 31 -12.74 -5.34 2.80
CA HIS A 31 -11.72 -4.44 2.28
C HIS A 31 -10.63 -4.19 3.33
N ALA A 32 -9.51 -3.57 2.92
CA ALA A 32 -8.40 -3.30 3.82
C ALA A 32 -8.82 -2.43 5.02
N GLY A 33 -9.74 -1.47 4.82
CA GLY A 33 -10.24 -0.60 5.88
C GLY A 33 -10.97 -1.38 6.97
N GLU A 34 -11.87 -2.30 6.58
CA GLU A 34 -12.63 -3.16 7.50
C GLU A 34 -11.73 -4.12 8.28
N ASN A 35 -10.71 -4.69 7.62
CA ASN A 35 -9.76 -5.58 8.28
C ASN A 35 -8.89 -4.82 9.29
N ILE A 36 -8.52 -3.58 8.97
CA ILE A 36 -7.76 -2.70 9.86
C ILE A 36 -8.60 -2.24 11.05
N ASP A 37 -9.89 -1.93 10.84
CA ASP A 37 -10.83 -1.64 11.93
C ASP A 37 -10.94 -2.79 12.92
N SER A 38 -11.06 -4.02 12.39
CA SER A 38 -11.10 -5.23 13.20
C SER A 38 -9.82 -5.43 14.00
N LEU A 39 -8.65 -5.16 13.40
CA LEU A 39 -7.37 -5.18 14.11
C LEU A 39 -7.32 -4.12 15.21
N TYR A 40 -7.85 -2.91 14.99
CA TYR A 40 -7.81 -1.85 15.98
C TYR A 40 -8.55 -2.19 17.27
N GLN A 41 -9.66 -2.92 17.17
CA GLN A 41 -10.44 -3.33 18.35
C GLN A 41 -9.63 -4.17 19.35
N VAL A 42 -8.66 -4.93 18.85
CA VAL A 42 -7.84 -5.84 19.66
C VAL A 42 -6.40 -5.37 19.86
N ARG A 43 -5.95 -4.38 19.07
CA ARG A 43 -4.58 -3.83 19.15
C ARG A 43 -4.45 -2.91 20.35
N ASP A 44 -3.34 -3.04 21.05
CA ASP A 44 -2.91 -2.12 22.11
C ASP A 44 -2.89 -0.66 21.60
N LYS A 45 -3.71 0.19 22.21
CA LYS A 45 -3.90 1.60 21.87
C LYS A 45 -2.68 2.48 22.20
N GLY A 46 -1.75 1.99 23.03
CA GLY A 46 -0.49 2.67 23.33
C GLY A 46 0.55 2.56 22.21
N LYS A 47 0.34 1.68 21.22
CA LYS A 47 1.29 1.50 20.11
C LYS A 47 1.16 2.58 19.06
N ALA A 48 2.27 2.88 18.38
CA ALA A 48 2.28 3.80 17.25
C ALA A 48 1.29 3.35 16.15
N PRO A 49 0.70 4.31 15.41
CA PRO A 49 -0.10 4.05 14.22
C PRO A 49 0.65 3.15 13.24
N PRO A 50 0.02 2.11 12.68
CA PRO A 50 0.67 1.30 11.67
C PRO A 50 0.75 2.05 10.34
N ILE A 51 1.74 1.67 9.54
CA ILE A 51 1.85 2.09 8.14
C ILE A 51 0.87 1.24 7.33
N GLN A 52 -0.02 1.92 6.61
CA GLN A 52 -1.00 1.29 5.76
C GLN A 52 -0.63 1.53 4.30
N ILE A 53 -0.26 0.46 3.60
CA ILE A 53 0.05 0.49 2.17
C ILE A 53 -1.16 0.00 1.39
N CYS A 54 -1.82 0.88 0.65
CA CYS A 54 -2.94 0.54 -0.22
C CYS A 54 -3.04 1.50 -1.40
N ASP A 55 -4.00 1.28 -2.31
CA ASP A 55 -4.38 2.32 -3.27
C ASP A 55 -5.26 3.40 -2.60
N ALA A 56 -5.66 4.41 -3.38
CA ALA A 56 -6.48 5.52 -2.90
C ALA A 56 -7.99 5.22 -2.88
N LEU A 57 -8.43 3.97 -3.03
CA LEU A 57 -9.86 3.64 -2.95
C LEU A 57 -10.37 3.91 -1.52
N SER A 58 -11.50 4.61 -1.42
CA SER A 58 -12.09 5.02 -0.13
C SER A 58 -12.32 3.84 0.83
N ARG A 59 -12.63 2.66 0.28
CA ARG A 59 -12.89 1.43 1.05
C ARG A 59 -11.65 0.82 1.70
N ASN A 60 -10.46 1.25 1.27
CA ASN A 60 -9.23 0.83 1.92
C ASN A 60 -8.94 1.67 3.17
N SER A 61 -9.49 2.89 3.29
CA SER A 61 -9.31 3.71 4.50
C SER A 61 -10.32 3.37 5.60
N SER A 62 -9.93 3.62 6.85
CA SER A 62 -10.81 3.58 8.03
C SER A 62 -10.95 4.98 8.61
N SER A 63 -12.16 5.31 9.09
CA SER A 63 -12.40 6.54 9.87
C SER A 63 -12.13 6.36 11.38
N GLN A 64 -12.11 5.12 11.86
CA GLN A 64 -12.02 4.81 13.29
C GLN A 64 -10.57 4.60 13.77
N PHE A 65 -9.67 4.28 12.85
CA PHE A 65 -8.29 3.96 13.19
C PHE A 65 -7.30 4.84 12.43
N LYS A 66 -6.45 5.55 13.19
CA LYS A 66 -5.38 6.37 12.62
C LYS A 66 -4.27 5.47 12.08
N THR A 67 -3.97 5.63 10.80
CA THR A 67 -2.85 4.98 10.12
C THR A 67 -1.94 6.02 9.47
N ILE A 68 -0.68 5.66 9.25
CA ILE A 68 0.20 6.41 8.36
C ILE A 68 -0.09 5.88 6.95
N MET A 69 -0.86 6.64 6.18
CA MET A 69 -1.28 6.24 4.84
C MET A 69 -0.11 6.36 3.85
N ALA A 70 0.21 5.25 3.19
CA ALA A 70 1.25 5.16 2.17
C ALA A 70 0.63 4.64 0.86
N ASN A 71 0.15 5.55 0.02
CA ASN A 71 -0.49 5.17 -1.23
C ASN A 71 0.51 4.50 -2.18
N CYS A 72 0.09 3.39 -2.77
CA CYS A 72 0.92 2.59 -3.66
C CYS A 72 1.10 3.31 -5.01
N LEU A 73 2.32 3.78 -5.28
CA LEU A 73 2.68 4.40 -6.56
C LEU A 73 2.42 3.48 -7.75
N THR A 74 2.57 2.16 -7.59
CA THR A 74 2.30 1.19 -8.66
C THR A 74 0.82 1.17 -9.06
N HIS A 75 -0.09 1.25 -8.08
CA HIS A 75 -1.53 1.37 -8.37
C HIS A 75 -1.86 2.74 -8.98
N GLY A 76 -1.28 3.81 -8.45
CA GLY A 76 -1.44 5.15 -9.02
C GLY A 76 -1.01 5.22 -10.48
N ARG A 77 0.19 4.72 -10.80
CA ARG A 77 0.73 4.64 -12.17
C ARG A 77 -0.19 3.87 -13.10
N ARG A 78 -0.76 2.74 -12.65
CA ARG A 78 -1.72 1.96 -13.46
C ARG A 78 -2.96 2.79 -13.78
N GLY A 79 -3.52 3.50 -12.80
CA GLY A 79 -4.67 4.36 -13.03
C GLY A 79 -4.41 5.44 -14.09
N PHE A 80 -3.22 6.04 -14.11
CA PHE A 80 -2.83 6.98 -15.16
C PHE A 80 -2.62 6.30 -16.53
N ALA A 81 -2.10 5.08 -16.56
CA ALA A 81 -2.00 4.32 -17.81
C ALA A 81 -3.38 4.00 -18.38
N ASP A 82 -4.34 3.61 -17.53
CA ASP A 82 -5.72 3.32 -17.93
C ASP A 82 -6.46 4.58 -18.43
N ALA A 83 -6.07 5.77 -17.95
CA ALA A 83 -6.66 7.05 -18.35
C ALA A 83 -5.97 7.72 -19.56
N ALA A 84 -4.84 7.19 -20.01
CA ALA A 84 -3.97 7.84 -20.99
C ALA A 84 -4.63 8.07 -22.36
N GLU A 85 -5.58 7.22 -22.77
CA GLU A 85 -6.32 7.43 -24.03
C GLU A 85 -7.18 8.70 -24.01
N ASN A 86 -7.68 9.09 -22.84
CA ASN A 86 -8.57 10.25 -22.68
C ASN A 86 -7.79 11.54 -22.34
N PHE A 87 -6.63 11.41 -21.69
CA PHE A 87 -5.83 12.54 -21.19
C PHE A 87 -4.33 12.28 -21.43
N PRO A 88 -3.88 12.23 -22.71
CA PRO A 88 -2.56 11.74 -23.06
C PRO A 88 -1.43 12.60 -22.50
N ASP A 89 -1.56 13.93 -22.55
CA ASP A 89 -0.51 14.86 -22.13
C ASP A 89 -0.37 14.90 -20.60
N GLU A 90 -1.50 14.95 -19.88
CA GLU A 90 -1.52 14.95 -18.41
C GLU A 90 -1.01 13.62 -17.85
N CYS A 91 -1.47 12.50 -18.41
CA CYS A 91 -1.02 11.17 -17.97
C CYS A 91 0.46 10.97 -18.28
N ARG A 92 0.94 11.43 -19.44
CA ARG A 92 2.36 11.37 -19.80
C ARG A 92 3.21 12.12 -18.80
N TYR A 93 2.86 13.37 -18.47
CA TYR A 93 3.60 14.17 -17.49
C TYR A 93 3.73 13.43 -16.14
N VAL A 94 2.64 12.86 -15.64
CA VAL A 94 2.67 12.13 -14.37
C VAL A 94 3.51 10.86 -14.47
N ILE A 95 3.35 10.07 -15.54
CA ILE A 95 4.11 8.82 -15.73
C ILE A 95 5.61 9.08 -15.85
N GLU A 96 6.01 10.11 -16.59
CA GLU A 96 7.43 10.52 -16.72
C GLU A 96 7.97 11.01 -15.37
N THR A 97 7.20 11.78 -14.60
CA THR A 97 7.58 12.18 -13.24
C THR A 97 7.79 10.98 -12.32
N LEU A 98 6.88 10.01 -12.36
CA LEU A 98 7.03 8.77 -11.59
C LEU A 98 8.25 7.96 -12.02
N ALA A 99 8.63 8.00 -13.31
CA ALA A 99 9.80 7.30 -13.82
C ALA A 99 11.10 7.79 -13.16
N GLU A 100 11.26 9.10 -12.97
CA GLU A 100 12.44 9.67 -12.27
C GLU A 100 12.51 9.23 -10.79
N ILE A 101 11.36 9.06 -10.13
CA ILE A 101 11.30 8.51 -8.77
C ILE A 101 11.81 7.07 -8.75
N TYR A 102 11.30 6.22 -9.65
CA TYR A 102 11.73 4.81 -9.73
C TYR A 102 13.22 4.68 -10.08
N LYS A 103 13.75 5.56 -10.93
CA LYS A 103 15.18 5.61 -11.24
C LYS A 103 16.02 5.94 -10.01
N THR A 104 15.57 6.89 -9.20
CA THR A 104 16.23 7.28 -7.94
C THR A 104 16.16 6.15 -6.90
N ASP A 105 15.02 5.49 -6.77
CA ASP A 105 14.83 4.33 -5.89
C ASP A 105 15.79 3.18 -6.27
N ALA A 106 15.86 2.84 -7.57
CA ALA A 106 16.76 1.82 -8.08
C ALA A 106 18.24 2.14 -7.79
N LYS A 107 18.66 3.39 -8.02
CA LYS A 107 20.01 3.84 -7.68
C LYS A 107 20.29 3.72 -6.18
N SER A 108 19.39 4.20 -5.34
CA SER A 108 19.54 4.18 -3.88
C SER A 108 19.68 2.74 -3.37
N LYS A 109 18.89 1.81 -3.93
CA LYS A 109 19.00 0.38 -3.63
C LYS A 109 20.36 -0.20 -4.01
N SER A 110 20.85 0.09 -5.22
CA SER A 110 22.18 -0.39 -5.64
C SER A 110 23.32 0.15 -4.77
N GLU A 111 23.24 1.42 -4.36
CA GLU A 111 24.24 2.03 -3.49
C GLU A 111 24.21 1.41 -2.09
N PHE A 112 23.00 1.19 -1.54
CA PHE A 112 22.83 0.50 -0.25
C PHE A 112 23.43 -0.91 -0.29
N GLU A 113 23.09 -1.73 -1.29
CA GLU A 113 23.62 -3.08 -1.46
C GLU A 113 25.15 -3.08 -1.51
N SER A 114 25.75 -2.17 -2.28
CA SER A 114 27.22 -2.01 -2.37
C SER A 114 27.90 -1.58 -1.08
N SER A 115 27.16 -0.93 -0.17
CA SER A 115 27.65 -0.45 1.12
C SER A 115 27.58 -1.51 2.23
N THR A 116 26.61 -2.43 2.15
CA THR A 116 26.47 -3.56 3.07
C THR A 116 27.37 -4.76 2.77
N GLU A 117 28.01 -4.80 1.59
CA GLU A 117 29.01 -5.82 1.23
C GLU A 117 30.43 -5.53 1.75
N ARG A 118 30.64 -4.43 2.50
CA ARG A 118 31.92 -4.05 3.13
C ARG A 118 31.89 -4.19 4.65
#